data_AF-A0A4Q2LM28-F1
#
_entry.id   AF-A0A4Q2LM28-F1
#
_cell.length_a   1.000
_cell.length_b   1.000
_cell.length_c   1.000
_cell.angle_alpha   90.00
_cell.angle_beta   90.00
_cell.angle_gamma   90.00
#
_symmetry.space_group_name_H-M   'P 1'
#
loop_
_entity.id
_entity.type
_entity.pdbx_description
1 polymer ?
#
loop_
_entity_poly.entity_id
_entity_poly.type
_entity_poly.pdbx_seq_one_letter_code
_entity_poly.pdbx_strand_id
1 'polypeptide(L)' 'MAKRTHQVSFKGEFDFERMVIAEYDKKTENTSFYSIKDALKEFDGKILTLSAKEEDGVSSVEEDDLEED' A
#
# COMPACT_ATOMS: atom_id res chain seq x y z
N MET A 1 22.60 15.31 13.08
CA MET A 1 22.62 14.30 14.15
C MET A 1 22.36 12.94 13.55
N ALA A 2 23.18 11.93 13.86
CA ALA A 2 22.91 10.58 13.41
C ALA A 2 21.72 10.00 14.19
N LYS A 3 20.77 9.40 13.48
CA LYS A 3 19.66 8.63 14.08
C LYS A 3 19.56 7.28 13.37
N ARG A 4 19.18 6.24 14.11
CA ARG A 4 18.87 4.93 13.55
C ARG A 4 17.38 4.88 13.22
N THR A 5 17.05 4.70 11.95
CA THR A 5 15.67 4.57 11.48
C THR A 5 15.35 3.10 11.24
N HIS A 6 14.21 2.65 11.73
CA HIS A 6 13.63 1.36 11.38
C HIS A 6 12.21 1.61 10.85
N GLN A 7 11.89 1.09 9.67
CA GLN A 7 10.64 1.32 8.97
C GLN A 7 10.21 0.03 8.29
N VAL A 8 8.91 -0.24 8.35
CA VAL A 8 8.25 -1.31 7.60
C VAL A 8 7.23 -0.64 6.67
N SER A 9 7.19 -1.09 5.42
CA SER A 9 6.31 -0.55 4.37
C SER A 9 5.60 -1.69 3.67
N PHE A 10 4.32 -1.50 3.38
CA PHE A 10 3.51 -2.44 2.62
C PHE A 10 2.86 -1.70 1.46
N LYS A 11 2.71 -2.38 0.32
CA LYS A 11 1.98 -1.85 -0.84
C LYS A 11 1.12 -2.98 -1.42
N GLY A 12 -0.19 -2.82 -1.38
CA GLY A 12 -1.12 -3.83 -1.83
C GLY A 12 -2.54 -3.46 -1.48
N GLU A 13 -3.45 -4.39 -1.74
CA GLU A 13 -4.85 -4.27 -1.37
C GLU A 13 -5.01 -4.53 0.13
N PHE A 14 -5.68 -3.63 0.83
CA PHE A 14 -5.88 -3.75 2.28
C PHE A 14 -7.25 -4.35 2.60
N ASP A 15 -7.25 -5.53 3.20
CA ASP A 15 -8.45 -6.16 3.80
C ASP A 15 -8.52 -5.77 5.28
N PHE A 16 -9.43 -4.85 5.59
CA PHE A 16 -9.64 -4.34 6.95
C PHE A 16 -10.19 -5.39 7.92
N GLU A 17 -11.09 -6.27 7.48
CA GLU A 17 -11.70 -7.27 8.35
C GLU A 17 -10.65 -8.27 8.85
N ARG A 18 -9.74 -8.66 7.94
CA ARG A 18 -8.66 -9.59 8.26
C ARG A 18 -7.40 -8.89 8.78
N MET A 19 -7.31 -7.57 8.62
CA MET A 19 -6.12 -6.76 8.91
C MET A 19 -4.88 -7.24 8.15
N VAL A 20 -5.07 -7.54 6.86
CA VAL A 20 -4.06 -8.12 5.97
C VAL A 20 -3.87 -7.23 4.74
N ILE A 21 -2.64 -7.12 4.26
CA ILE A 21 -2.33 -6.53 2.95
C ILE A 21 -1.99 -7.66 1.97
N ALA A 22 -2.73 -7.73 0.87
CA ALA A 22 -2.48 -8.61 -0.25
C ALA A 22 -1.65 -7.88 -1.31
N GLU A 23 -0.42 -8.34 -1.55
CA GLU A 23 0.46 -7.81 -2.59
C GLU A 23 0.57 -8.82 -3.73
N TYR A 24 0.14 -8.40 -4.92
CA TYR A 24 0.29 -9.20 -6.14
C TYR A 24 1.60 -8.85 -6.85
N ASP A 25 2.49 -9.84 -6.99
CA ASP A 25 3.72 -9.70 -7.77
C ASP A 25 3.53 -10.24 -9.19
N LYS A 26 3.53 -9.33 -10.16
CA LYS A 26 3.40 -9.65 -11.59
C LYS A 26 4.53 -10.53 -12.13
N LYS A 27 5.71 -10.54 -11.53
CA LYS A 27 6.86 -11.32 -12.02
C LYS A 27 6.78 -12.79 -11.63
N THR A 28 6.31 -13.04 -10.41
CA THR A 28 6.21 -14.38 -9.85
C THR A 28 4.78 -14.95 -9.94
N GLU A 29 3.82 -14.12 -10.36
CA GLU A 29 2.38 -14.41 -10.42
C GLU A 29 1.82 -14.91 -9.08
N ASN A 30 2.46 -14.52 -7.97
CA ASN A 30 2.07 -14.92 -6.63
C ASN A 30 1.47 -13.74 -5.87
N THR A 31 0.54 -14.07 -4.97
CA THR A 31 -0.01 -13.13 -4.00
C THR A 31 0.59 -13.41 -2.64
N SER A 32 1.29 -12.42 -2.09
CA SER A 32 1.80 -12.44 -0.72
C SER A 32 0.80 -11.78 0.21
N PHE A 33 0.65 -12.31 1.42
CA PHE A 33 -0.25 -11.78 2.44
C PHE A 33 0.54 -11.36 3.67
N TYR A 34 0.42 -10.09 4.06
CA TYR A 34 1.11 -9.55 5.24
C TYR A 34 0.12 -9.14 6.31
N SER A 35 0.34 -9.64 7.53
CA SER A 35 -0.45 -9.27 8.71
C SER A 35 0.01 -7.93 9.26
N ILE A 36 -0.84 -6.90 9.19
CA ILE A 36 -0.55 -5.59 9.78
C ILE A 36 -0.42 -5.71 11.30
N LYS A 37 -1.24 -6.57 11.92
CA LYS A 37 -1.20 -6.78 13.37
C LYS A 37 0.18 -7.26 13.83
N ASP A 38 0.79 -8.19 13.10
CA ASP A 38 2.11 -8.70 13.46
C ASP A 38 3.20 -7.66 13.22
N ALA A 39 3.09 -6.85 12.16
CA ALA A 39 3.99 -5.73 11.93
C ALA A 39 3.91 -4.68 13.06
N LEU A 40 2.71 -4.33 13.51
CA LEU A 40 2.51 -3.35 14.59
C LEU A 40 3.04 -3.85 15.94
N LYS A 41 3.02 -5.16 16.21
CA LYS A 41 3.60 -5.72 17.45
C LYS A 41 5.08 -5.40 17.62
N GLU A 42 5.85 -5.27 16.53
CA GLU A 42 7.27 -4.92 16.61
C GLU A 42 7.51 -3.49 17.16
N PHE A 43 6.49 -2.64 17.07
CA PHE A 43 6.52 -1.25 17.51
C PHE A 43 5.69 -0.98 18.77
N ASP A 44 5.15 -2.03 19.40
CA ASP A 44 4.35 -1.89 20.62
C ASP A 44 5.16 -1.19 21.74
N GLY A 45 4.52 -0.23 22.41
CA GLY A 45 5.14 0.61 23.43
C GLY A 45 6.16 1.66 22.93
N LYS A 46 6.33 1.86 21.61
CA LYS A 46 7.25 2.84 21.03
C LYS A 46 6.52 4.02 20.40
N ILE A 47 7.19 5.18 20.36
CA ILE A 47 6.71 6.33 19.59
C ILE A 47 6.97 6.06 18.11
N LEU A 48 5.92 6.13 17.29
CA LEU A 48 5.96 5.81 15.88
C LEU A 48 5.15 6.82 15.05
N THR A 49 5.48 6.89 13.76
CA THR A 49 4.73 7.65 12.77
C THR A 49 4.10 6.67 11.79
N LEU A 50 2.79 6.74 11.60
CA LEU A 50 2.06 5.97 10.60
C LEU A 50 1.76 6.86 9.39
N SER A 51 1.85 6.28 8.21
CA SER A 51 1.45 6.92 6.95
C SER A 51 0.68 5.89 6.13
N ALA A 52 -0.51 6.28 5.67
CA ALA A 52 -1.32 5.52 4.74
C ALA A 52 -1.58 6.41 3.53
N LYS A 53 -1.33 5.89 2.33
CA LYS A 53 -1.55 6.60 1.08
C LYS A 53 -2.29 5.66 0.13
N GLU A 54 -3.38 6.17 -0.41
CA GLU A 54 -4.15 5.55 -1.49
C GLU A 54 -4.00 6.45 -2.72
N GLU A 55 -3.73 5.85 -3.87
CA GLU A 55 -3.62 6.58 -5.14
C GLU A 55 -4.74 6.06 -6.04
N ASP A 56 -5.79 6.87 -6.20
CA ASP A 56 -6.85 6.57 -7.16
C ASP A 56 -6.33 6.75 -8.59
N GLY A 57 -6.74 5.85 -9.48
CA GLY A 57 -6.51 6.02 -10.90
C GLY A 57 -7.25 7.26 -11.39
N VAL A 58 -6.55 8.17 -12.05
CA VAL A 58 -7.21 9.25 -12.79
C VAL A 58 -7.99 8.56 -13.91
N SER A 59 -9.31 8.76 -13.95
CA SER A 59 -10.13 8.31 -15.09
C SER A 59 -9.56 8.94 -16.35
N SER A 60 -9.06 8.12 -17.27
CA SER A 60 -8.73 8.57 -18.63
C SER A 60 -10.00 9.19 -19.20
N VAL A 61 -9.98 10.49 -19.48
CA VAL A 61 -10.99 11.08 -20.34
C VAL A 61 -10.83 10.38 -21.68
N GLU A 62 -11.87 9.68 -22.14
CA GLU A 62 -11.90 9.09 -23.48
C GLU A 62 -11.57 10.20 -24.49
N GLU A 63 -10.50 10.01 -25.26
CA GLU A 63 -10.19 10.81 -26.45
C GLU A 63 -11.24 10.48 -27.52
N ASP A 64 -12.48 10.97 -27.36
CA ASP A 64 -13.57 10.76 -28.32
C ASP A 64 -14.30 12.07 -28.66
N ASP A 65 -13.57 13.20 -28.69
CA ASP A 65 -14.13 14.51 -29.05
C ASP A 65 -13.16 15.37 -29.88
N LEU A 66 -12.43 14.76 -30.83
CA LEU A 66 -11.68 15.48 -31.87
C LEU A 66 -11.90 14.91 -33.28
N GLU A 67 -13.14 14.52 -33.60
CA GLU A 67 -13.61 14.48 -34.98
C GLU A 67 -15.04 15.04 -35.06
N GLU A 68 -15.18 16.37 -35.18
CA GLU A 68 -16.30 16.97 -35.91
C GLU A 68 -15.81 18.20 -36.72
N ASP A 69 -15.79 17.99 -38.05
CA ASP A 69 -15.81 18.88 -39.23
C ASP A 69 -14.76 19.99 -39.45
#